data_AF-A0A846YVC8-F1
#
_entry.id   AF-A0A846YVC8-F1
#
_cell.length_a   1.000
_cell.length_b   1.000
_cell.length_c   1.000
_cell.angle_alpha   90.00
_cell.angle_beta   90.00
_cell.angle_gamma   90.00
#
_symmetry.space_group_name_H-M   'P 1'
#
loop_
_entity.id
_entity.type
_entity.pdbx_description
1 polymer ?
#
loop_
_entity_poly.entity_id
_entity_poly.type
_entity_poly.pdbx_seq_one_letter_code
_entity_poly.pdbx_strand_id
1 'polypeptide(L)'
;MARATFSLLASFLCVGAELLLIDLHYLGVLVILMMIMEMLVMAVFMVMYMMNPAGLMPMSMLHNKRGALAISGAAFAALAAGIFAVPWPERAGRPPRDPAFALGESIMGPKMMVMMVIGVAILATMIATVVLATDRGRYDHDA
;
A
#
# COMPACT_ATOMS: atom_id res chain seq x y z
N MET A 1 -14.01 2.99 13.40
CA MET A 1 -12.67 2.77 12.83
C MET A 1 -12.54 1.39 12.19
N ALA A 2 -12.82 0.28 12.90
CA ALA A 2 -12.76 -1.07 12.31
C ALA A 2 -13.54 -1.24 10.99
N ARG A 3 -14.75 -0.63 10.88
CA ARG A 3 -15.53 -0.64 9.63
C ARG A 3 -14.77 -0.03 8.44
N ALA A 4 -14.04 1.06 8.65
CA ALA A 4 -13.25 1.70 7.59
C ALA A 4 -12.07 0.81 7.17
N THR A 5 -11.42 0.14 8.13
CA THR A 5 -10.37 -0.85 7.86
C THR A 5 -10.89 -2.00 7.01
N PHE A 6 -12.07 -2.55 7.32
CA PHE A 6 -12.68 -3.61 6.50
C PHE A 6 -13.12 -3.12 5.10
N SER A 7 -13.64 -1.90 5.00
CA SER A 7 -13.95 -1.29 3.68
C SER A 7 -12.70 -1.07 2.84
N LEU A 8 -11.58 -0.69 3.47
CA LEU A 8 -10.29 -0.52 2.81
C LEU A 8 -9.73 -1.87 2.34
N LEU A 9 -9.83 -2.91 3.18
CA LEU A 9 -9.46 -4.28 2.82
C LEU A 9 -10.26 -4.76 1.60
N ALA A 10 -11.57 -4.52 1.58
CA ALA A 10 -12.41 -4.85 0.43
C ALA A 10 -11.96 -4.10 -0.84
N SER A 11 -11.61 -2.81 -0.73
CA SER A 11 -11.07 -2.03 -1.84
C SER A 11 -9.77 -2.64 -2.39
N PHE A 12 -8.84 -3.05 -1.52
CA PHE A 12 -7.59 -3.68 -1.95
C PHE A 12 -7.80 -5.07 -2.57
N LEU A 13 -8.79 -5.83 -2.08
CA LEU A 13 -9.18 -7.09 -2.71
C LEU A 13 -9.72 -6.87 -4.12
N CYS A 14 -10.54 -5.83 -4.33
CA CYS A 14 -11.01 -5.48 -5.67
C CYS A 14 -9.84 -5.15 -6.61
N VAL A 15 -8.86 -4.37 -6.15
CA VAL A 15 -7.65 -4.06 -6.94
C VAL A 15 -6.85 -5.34 -7.24
N GLY A 16 -6.69 -6.22 -6.26
CA GLY A 16 -6.06 -7.53 -6.46
C GLY A 16 -6.79 -8.38 -7.50
N ALA A 17 -8.12 -8.37 -7.49
CA ALA A 17 -8.95 -9.06 -8.47
C ALA A 17 -8.82 -8.46 -9.88
N GLU A 18 -8.73 -7.13 -10.01
CA GLU A 18 -8.45 -6.47 -11.29
C GLU A 18 -7.11 -6.94 -11.89
N LEU A 19 -6.07 -7.11 -11.06
CA LEU A 19 -4.78 -7.65 -11.53
C LEU A 19 -4.90 -9.09 -12.04
N LEU A 20 -5.74 -9.91 -11.39
CA LEU A 20 -6.02 -11.27 -11.87
C LEU A 20 -6.76 -11.25 -13.22
N LEU A 21 -7.70 -10.32 -13.41
CA LEU A 21 -8.44 -10.18 -14.67
C LEU A 21 -7.55 -9.76 -15.84
N ILE A 22 -6.43 -9.07 -15.58
CA ILE A 22 -5.47 -8.63 -16.61
C ILE A 22 -4.36 -9.69 -16.83
N ASP A 23 -4.55 -10.93 -16.37
CA ASP A 23 -3.64 -12.08 -16.51
C ASP A 23 -2.35 -11.99 -15.66
N LEU A 24 -2.27 -11.02 -14.72
CA LEU A 24 -1.13 -10.87 -13.80
C LEU A 24 -1.33 -11.72 -12.53
N HIS A 25 -1.49 -13.04 -12.72
CA HIS A 25 -1.84 -13.98 -11.65
C HIS A 25 -0.89 -13.92 -10.44
N TYR A 26 0.42 -14.02 -10.67
CA TYR A 26 1.41 -14.00 -9.59
C TYR A 26 1.36 -12.69 -8.78
N LEU A 27 1.34 -11.54 -9.47
CA LEU A 27 1.31 -10.24 -8.82
C LEU A 27 -0.02 -10.01 -8.09
N GLY A 28 -1.15 -10.38 -8.70
CA GLY A 28 -2.47 -10.27 -8.09
C GLY A 28 -2.58 -11.07 -6.80
N VAL A 29 -2.11 -12.33 -6.81
CA VAL A 29 -2.09 -13.17 -5.60
C VAL A 29 -1.16 -12.58 -4.53
N LEU A 30 0.04 -12.11 -4.90
CA LEU A 30 0.96 -11.48 -3.95
C LEU A 30 0.36 -10.22 -3.32
N VAL A 31 -0.28 -9.36 -4.12
CA VAL A 31 -0.93 -8.15 -3.62
C VAL A 31 -2.03 -8.52 -2.64
N ILE A 32 -2.90 -9.48 -2.98
CA ILE A 32 -3.95 -9.94 -2.07
C ILE A 32 -3.34 -10.49 -0.76
N LEU A 33 -2.33 -11.35 -0.86
CA LEU A 33 -1.68 -11.96 0.29
C LEU A 33 -1.05 -10.89 1.21
N MET A 34 -0.23 -10.01 0.66
CA MET A 34 0.45 -8.97 1.42
C MET A 34 -0.54 -8.00 2.07
N MET A 35 -1.54 -7.54 1.32
CA MET A 35 -2.55 -6.60 1.84
C MET A 35 -3.38 -7.23 2.97
N ILE A 36 -3.80 -8.49 2.83
CA ILE A 36 -4.52 -9.18 3.91
C ILE A 36 -3.62 -9.28 5.15
N MET A 37 -2.38 -9.74 5.00
CA MET A 37 -1.46 -9.92 6.13
C MET A 37 -1.14 -8.60 6.83
N GLU A 38 -0.85 -7.54 6.08
CA GLU A 38 -0.56 -6.21 6.62
C GLU A 38 -1.76 -5.65 7.38
N MET A 39 -2.95 -5.69 6.78
CA MET A 39 -4.16 -5.18 7.41
C MET A 39 -4.58 -6.00 8.64
N LEU A 40 -4.38 -7.32 8.61
CA LEU A 40 -4.64 -8.21 9.75
C LEU A 40 -3.75 -7.83 10.94
N VAL A 41 -2.44 -7.70 10.71
CA VAL A 41 -1.47 -7.34 11.74
C VAL A 41 -1.80 -5.97 12.34
N MET A 42 -2.08 -4.98 11.50
CA MET A 42 -2.49 -3.65 11.96
C MET A 42 -3.81 -3.67 12.73
N ALA A 43 -4.80 -4.45 12.30
CA ALA A 43 -6.07 -4.58 13.00
C ALA A 43 -5.89 -5.20 14.40
N VAL A 44 -5.04 -6.22 14.54
CA VAL A 44 -4.72 -6.83 15.84
C VAL A 44 -4.08 -5.80 16.77
N PHE A 45 -3.08 -5.07 16.29
CA PHE A 45 -2.43 -4.03 17.10
C PHE A 45 -3.37 -2.89 17.47
N MET A 46 -4.25 -2.49 16.55
CA MET A 46 -5.28 -1.49 16.83
C MET A 46 -6.24 -1.96 17.94
N VAL A 47 -6.68 -3.22 17.91
CA VAL A 47 -7.54 -3.78 18.97
C VAL A 47 -6.80 -3.87 20.31
N MET A 48 -5.52 -4.27 20.29
CA MET A 48 -4.71 -4.45 21.50
C MET A 48 -4.36 -3.11 22.17
N TYR A 49 -4.02 -2.08 21.39
CA TYR A 49 -3.45 -0.82 21.91
C TYR A 49 -4.42 0.37 21.91
N MET A 50 -5.63 0.27 21.36
CA MET A 50 -6.60 1.36 21.45
C MET A 50 -7.34 1.39 22.79
N MET A 51 -7.11 2.47 23.54
CA MET A 51 -7.77 2.76 24.82
C MET A 51 -9.27 3.16 24.69
N ASN A 52 -9.74 3.52 23.48
CA ASN A 52 -11.16 3.81 23.18
C ASN A 52 -11.54 3.44 21.72
N PRO A 53 -11.92 2.18 21.44
CA PRO A 53 -12.17 1.70 20.07
C PRO A 53 -13.44 2.26 19.42
N ALA A 54 -14.33 2.88 20.20
CA ALA A 54 -15.67 3.29 19.77
C ALA A 54 -15.79 4.76 19.34
N GLY A 55 -14.79 5.61 19.60
CA GLY A 55 -14.78 7.00 19.12
C GLY A 55 -16.04 7.79 19.53
N LEU A 56 -16.47 7.66 20.79
CA LEU A 56 -17.69 8.30 21.33
C LEU A 56 -17.55 9.82 21.55
N MET A 57 -16.47 10.43 21.08
CA MET A 57 -16.27 11.88 21.08
C MET A 57 -16.19 12.38 19.64
N PRO A 58 -17.19 13.13 19.15
CA PRO A 58 -17.16 13.65 17.79
C PRO A 58 -16.10 14.76 17.69
N MET A 59 -14.87 14.40 17.32
CA MET A 59 -13.89 15.35 16.82
C MET A 59 -14.20 15.65 15.35
N SER A 60 -15.07 16.63 15.10
CA SER A 60 -15.28 17.17 13.75
C SER A 60 -14.15 18.13 13.40
N MET A 61 -12.99 17.59 13.00
CA MET A 61 -11.90 18.40 12.44
C MET A 61 -12.15 18.62 10.93
N LEU A 62 -13.25 19.30 10.60
CA LEU A 62 -13.72 19.46 9.23
C LEU A 62 -13.60 20.92 8.79
N HIS A 63 -12.36 21.38 8.59
CA HIS A 63 -12.11 22.66 7.95
C HIS A 63 -12.26 22.49 6.42
N ASN A 64 -13.20 23.24 5.83
CA ASN A 64 -13.36 23.38 4.38
C ASN A 64 -13.58 22.09 3.56
N LYS A 65 -14.60 21.30 3.90
CA LYS A 65 -15.04 20.13 3.07
C LYS A 65 -15.27 20.47 1.59
N ARG A 66 -15.76 21.67 1.31
CA ARG A 66 -16.05 22.13 -0.06
C ARG A 66 -14.77 22.33 -0.86
N GLY A 67 -13.73 22.90 -0.27
CA GLY A 67 -12.42 23.03 -0.90
C GLY A 67 -11.77 21.67 -1.15
N ALA A 68 -11.82 20.76 -0.18
CA ALA A 68 -11.30 19.40 -0.35
C ALA A 68 -12.00 18.67 -1.52
N LEU A 69 -13.32 18.76 -1.59
CA LEU A 69 -14.11 18.14 -2.66
C LEU A 69 -13.81 18.76 -4.03
N ALA A 70 -13.65 20.09 -4.10
CA ALA A 70 -13.29 20.78 -5.32
C ALA A 70 -11.90 20.35 -5.82
N ILE A 71 -10.90 20.26 -4.94
CA ILE A 71 -9.54 19.85 -5.28
C ILE A 71 -9.51 18.38 -5.72
N SER A 72 -10.18 17.48 -4.99
CA SER A 72 -10.23 16.07 -5.38
C SER A 72 -10.93 15.85 -6.71
N GLY A 73 -12.03 16.59 -6.95
CA GLY A 73 -12.77 16.54 -8.22
C GLY A 73 -11.96 17.09 -9.38
N ALA A 74 -11.27 18.22 -9.18
CA ALA A 74 -10.39 18.81 -10.19
C ALA A 74 -9.20 17.90 -10.52
N ALA A 75 -8.55 17.32 -9.52
CA ALA A 75 -7.45 16.37 -9.72
C ALA A 75 -7.92 15.11 -10.49
N PHE A 76 -9.09 14.57 -10.14
CA PHE A 76 -9.68 13.44 -10.85
C PHE A 76 -9.98 13.79 -12.32
N ALA A 77 -10.61 14.93 -12.57
CA ALA A 77 -10.94 15.37 -13.91
C ALA A 77 -9.67 15.62 -14.76
N ALA A 78 -8.62 16.20 -14.16
CA ALA A 78 -7.35 16.41 -14.83
C ALA A 78 -6.66 15.09 -15.23
N LEU A 79 -6.62 14.11 -14.33
CA LEU A 79 -6.07 12.78 -14.62
C LEU A 79 -6.90 12.05 -15.69
N ALA A 80 -8.23 12.09 -15.58
CA ALA A 80 -9.13 11.47 -16.56
C ALA A 80 -8.97 12.10 -17.95
N ALA A 81 -8.92 13.44 -18.03
CA ALA A 81 -8.66 14.14 -19.28
C ALA A 81 -7.30 13.77 -19.88
N GLY A 82 -6.26 13.64 -19.04
CA GLY A 82 -4.94 13.16 -19.48
C GLY A 82 -5.00 11.76 -20.10
N ILE A 83 -5.75 10.83 -19.51
CA ILE A 83 -5.90 9.47 -20.06
C ILE A 83 -6.57 9.49 -21.45
N PHE A 84 -7.58 10.34 -21.68
CA PHE A 84 -8.25 10.43 -22.98
C PHE A 84 -7.49 11.27 -24.02
N ALA A 85 -6.71 12.26 -23.59
CA ALA A 85 -5.98 13.14 -24.49
C ALA A 85 -4.69 12.49 -25.04
N VAL A 86 -4.13 11.50 -24.33
CA VAL A 86 -2.90 10.82 -24.74
C VAL A 86 -3.22 9.75 -25.79
N PRO A 87 -2.62 9.81 -26.99
CA PRO A 87 -2.74 8.76 -27.98
C PRO A 87 -1.87 7.57 -27.54
N TRP A 88 -2.48 6.62 -26.85
CA TRP A 88 -1.81 5.40 -26.41
C TRP A 88 -1.37 4.57 -27.61
N PRO A 89 -0.11 4.11 -27.67
CA PRO A 89 0.34 3.22 -28.73
C PRO A 89 -0.42 1.89 -28.65
N GLU A 90 -0.69 1.28 -29.81
CA GLU A 90 -1.27 -0.06 -29.86
C GLU A 90 -0.36 -1.05 -29.15
N ARG A 91 -0.97 -2.04 -28.48
CA ARG A 91 -0.26 -3.03 -27.66
C ARG A 91 0.71 -3.83 -28.53
N ALA A 92 1.97 -3.43 -28.52
CA ALA A 92 3.06 -4.12 -29.20
C ALA A 92 3.65 -5.20 -28.28
N GLY A 93 3.19 -6.44 -28.45
CA GLY A 93 3.78 -7.60 -27.78
C GLY A 93 2.77 -8.69 -27.43
N ARG A 94 3.24 -9.94 -27.42
CA ARG A 94 2.48 -11.09 -26.96
C ARG A 94 2.73 -11.29 -25.46
N PRO A 95 1.71 -11.60 -24.64
CA PRO A 95 1.92 -11.96 -23.23
C PRO A 95 2.99 -13.07 -23.12
N PRO A 96 3.97 -12.94 -22.20
CA PRO A 96 4.94 -14.00 -21.95
C PRO A 96 4.23 -15.31 -21.61
N ARG A 97 4.76 -16.45 -22.07
CA ARG A 97 4.19 -17.77 -21.76
C ARG A 97 4.19 -18.08 -20.26
N ASP A 98 5.18 -17.56 -19.54
CA ASP A 98 5.27 -17.64 -18.08
C ASP A 98 5.66 -16.27 -17.51
N PRO A 99 4.68 -15.48 -17.04
CA PRO A 99 4.92 -14.17 -16.42
C PRO A 99 5.75 -14.25 -15.12
N ALA A 100 5.67 -15.36 -14.37
CA ALA A 100 6.39 -15.50 -13.11
C ALA A 100 7.88 -15.76 -13.34
N PHE A 101 8.20 -16.63 -14.29
CA PHE A 101 9.58 -16.88 -14.70
C PHE A 101 10.23 -15.62 -15.28
N ALA A 102 9.54 -14.93 -16.21
CA ALA A 102 10.04 -13.70 -16.81
C ALA A 102 10.24 -12.58 -15.77
N LEU A 103 9.37 -12.51 -14.76
CA LEU A 103 9.53 -11.59 -13.64
C LEU A 103 10.80 -11.92 -12.84
N GLY A 104 11.03 -13.19 -12.50
CA GLY A 104 12.23 -13.65 -11.79
C GLY A 104 13.52 -13.31 -12.55
N GLU A 105 13.55 -13.57 -13.85
CA GLU A 105 14.68 -13.20 -14.72
C GLU A 105 14.91 -11.69 -14.73
N SER A 106 13.84 -10.90 -14.80
CA SER A 106 13.94 -9.43 -14.77
C SER A 106 14.46 -8.89 -13.43
N ILE A 107 14.10 -9.55 -12.32
CA ILE A 107 14.52 -9.23 -10.95
C ILE A 107 16.00 -9.55 -10.77
N MET A 108 16.45 -10.71 -11.26
CA MET A 108 17.84 -11.16 -11.12
C MET A 108 18.81 -10.52 -12.12
N GLY A 109 18.33 -10.07 -13.28
CA GLY A 109 19.16 -9.38 -14.26
C GLY A 109 19.04 -7.85 -14.16
N PRO A 110 18.20 -7.21 -15.00
CA PRO A 110 18.15 -5.75 -15.12
C PRO A 110 17.83 -5.01 -13.81
N LYS A 111 16.99 -5.56 -12.93
CA LYS A 111 16.54 -4.89 -11.69
C LYS A 111 17.28 -5.33 -10.43
N MET A 112 18.39 -6.06 -10.56
CA MET A 112 19.13 -6.60 -9.42
C MET A 112 19.55 -5.50 -8.43
N MET A 113 20.02 -4.35 -8.93
CA MET A 113 20.42 -3.22 -8.10
C MET A 113 19.24 -2.64 -7.31
N VAL A 114 18.07 -2.51 -7.93
CA VAL A 114 16.83 -2.03 -7.27
C VAL A 114 16.44 -2.99 -6.15
N MET A 115 16.49 -4.30 -6.39
CA MET A 115 16.16 -5.31 -5.39
C MET A 115 17.12 -5.32 -4.21
N MET A 116 18.42 -5.10 -4.45
CA MET A 116 19.41 -4.96 -3.40
C MET A 116 19.13 -3.75 -2.51
N VAL A 117 18.79 -2.60 -3.12
CA VAL A 117 18.42 -1.38 -2.38
C VAL A 117 17.13 -1.59 -1.59
N ILE A 118 16.12 -2.27 -2.16
CA ILE A 118 14.90 -2.64 -1.43
C ILE A 118 15.23 -3.50 -0.21
N GLY A 119 16.11 -4.48 -0.35
CA GLY A 119 16.55 -5.33 0.77
C GLY A 119 17.19 -4.52 1.90
N VAL A 120 18.08 -3.58 1.56
CA VAL A 120 18.70 -2.68 2.54
C VAL A 120 17.66 -1.76 3.18
N ALA A 121 16.70 -1.25 2.41
CA ALA A 121 15.63 -0.42 2.93
C ALA A 121 14.76 -1.18 3.93
N ILE A 122 14.38 -2.44 3.64
CA ILE A 122 13.62 -3.29 4.56
C ILE A 122 14.42 -3.57 5.84
N LEU A 123 15.72 -3.84 5.73
CA LEU A 123 16.56 -4.03 6.91
C LEU A 123 16.62 -2.76 7.77
N ALA A 124 16.83 -1.61 7.13
CA ALA A 124 16.89 -0.32 7.82
C ALA A 124 15.57 0.02 8.51
N THR A 125 14.42 -0.23 7.86
CA THR A 125 13.11 -0.01 8.47
C THR A 125 12.88 -0.97 9.63
N MET A 126 13.26 -2.24 9.53
CA MET A 126 13.18 -3.18 10.66
C MET A 126 13.98 -2.69 11.87
N ILE A 127 15.23 -2.24 11.66
CA ILE A 127 16.07 -1.71 12.74
C ILE A 127 15.42 -0.46 13.34
N ALA A 128 15.01 0.50 12.50
CA ALA A 128 14.39 1.74 12.96
C ALA A 128 13.11 1.48 13.78
N THR A 129 12.24 0.58 13.30
CA THR A 129 11.01 0.21 14.02
C THR A 129 11.31 -0.44 15.37
N VAL A 130 12.28 -1.35 15.46
CA VAL A 130 12.67 -1.98 16.73
C VAL A 130 13.23 -0.96 17.72
N VAL A 131 14.08 -0.05 17.26
CA VAL A 131 14.64 1.02 18.10
C VAL A 131 13.55 1.95 18.62
N LEU A 132 12.61 2.35 17.77
CA LEU A 132 11.47 3.20 18.15
C LEU A 132 10.47 2.50 19.09
N ALA A 133 10.34 1.17 18.99
CA ALA A 133 9.41 0.41 19.83
C ALA A 133 9.98 0.07 21.22
N THR A 134 11.28 0.28 21.46
CA THR A 134 11.92 -0.06 22.73
C THR A 134 11.76 1.09 23.73
N ASP A 135 11.15 0.80 24.89
CA ASP A 135 10.72 1.79 25.90
C ASP A 135 11.87 2.50 26.66
N ARG A 136 13.08 1.93 26.70
CA ARG A 136 14.22 2.51 27.45
C ARG A 136 15.52 2.51 26.68
N GLY A 137 16.13 3.68 26.60
CA GLY A 137 17.53 3.85 26.20
C GLY A 137 18.48 3.55 27.35
N ARG A 138 19.71 3.12 27.03
CA ARG A 138 20.78 2.83 28.01
C ARG A 138 21.09 3.99 28.97
N TYR A 139 20.66 5.22 28.65
CA TYR A 139 20.92 6.44 29.41
C TYR A 139 19.74 6.93 30.26
N ASP A 140 18.65 6.17 30.36
CA ASP A 140 17.44 6.57 31.09
C ASP A 140 17.62 6.63 32.63
N HIS A 141 18.81 6.26 33.13
CA HIS A 141 19.18 6.36 34.56
C HIS A 141 20.11 7.55 34.87
N ASP A 142 20.49 8.37 33.87
CA ASP A 142 21.47 9.46 34.02
C ASP A 142 20.85 10.87 34.02
N ALA A 143 19.51 11.00 34.15
CA ALA A 143 18.78 12.27 34.18
C ALA A 143 17.99 12.48 35.49
#